data_AF-A0A838PMB9-F1
#
_entry.id   AF-A0A838PMB9-F1
#
_cell.length_a   1.000
_cell.length_b   1.000
_cell.length_c   1.000
_cell.angle_alpha   90.00
_cell.angle_beta   90.00
_cell.angle_gamma   90.00
#
_symmetry.space_group_name_H-M   'P 1'
#
loop_
_entity.id
_entity.type
_entity.pdbx_description
1 polymer ?
#
loop_
_entity_poly.entity_id
_entity_poly.type
_entity_poly.pdbx_seq_one_letter_code
_entity_poly.pdbx_strand_id
1 'polypeptide(L)'
;MEVLAFLIPFVLLGGAVLFISFSGGPSVAGEAFLMGGRRRGFRYGILLLYPLLGVVVPALILMNSSEAAGGRGSLEGQELTAEEGQGKTLFRQQCASCHNLDAVNARGVTGPDLDEIGAVNKNRIVAAIANGGTGQNRMPKGLLEGEEAEAVGAYLQKVASR
;
A
#
# COMPACT_ATOMS: atom_id res chain seq x y z
N MET A 1 22.60 5.50 1.68
CA MET A 1 23.35 5.48 0.39
C MET A 1 22.67 4.61 -0.65
N GLU A 2 22.06 3.47 -0.29
CA GLU A 2 21.35 2.58 -1.23
C GLU A 2 20.13 3.23 -1.90
N VAL A 3 19.39 4.07 -1.18
CA VAL A 3 18.24 4.81 -1.72
C VAL A 3 18.65 5.79 -2.84
N LEU A 4 19.79 6.46 -2.72
CA LEU A 4 20.30 7.32 -3.79
C LEU A 4 20.71 6.50 -5.01
N ALA A 5 21.39 5.37 -4.80
CA ALA A 5 21.78 4.49 -5.90
C ALA A 5 20.57 3.93 -6.66
N PHE A 6 19.48 3.63 -5.95
CA PHE A 6 18.22 3.21 -6.56
C PHE A 6 17.51 4.36 -7.29
N LEU A 7 17.47 5.57 -6.73
CA LEU A 7 16.70 6.69 -7.29
C LEU A 7 17.38 7.41 -8.47
N ILE A 8 18.72 7.50 -8.47
CA ILE A 8 19.49 8.17 -9.53
C ILE A 8 19.10 7.73 -10.96
N PRO A 9 19.02 6.42 -11.29
CA PRO A 9 18.65 6.01 -12.65
C PRO A 9 17.23 6.44 -13.04
N PHE A 10 16.26 6.41 -12.12
CA PHE A 10 14.88 6.85 -12.41
C PHE A 10 14.78 8.36 -12.58
N VAL A 11 15.54 9.12 -11.78
CA VAL A 11 15.60 10.59 -11.90
C VAL A 11 16.26 10.99 -13.23
N LEU A 12 17.33 10.31 -13.63
CA LEU A 12 18.00 10.54 -14.90
C LEU A 12 17.11 10.16 -16.09
N LEU A 13 16.45 9.00 -16.04
CA LEU A 13 15.53 8.54 -17.08
C LEU A 13 14.32 9.49 -17.20
N GLY A 14 13.70 9.85 -16.08
CA GLY A 14 12.58 10.79 -16.04
C GLY A 14 12.98 12.18 -16.52
N GLY A 15 14.17 12.66 -16.15
CA GLY A 15 14.74 13.91 -16.65
C GLY A 15 15.03 13.87 -18.16
N ALA A 16 15.52 12.75 -18.68
CA ALA A 16 15.77 12.58 -20.11
C ALA A 16 14.48 12.52 -20.92
N VAL A 17 13.46 11.80 -20.46
CA VAL A 17 12.13 11.77 -21.10
C VAL A 17 11.51 13.16 -21.09
N LEU A 18 11.56 13.87 -19.96
CA LEU A 18 11.12 15.26 -19.87
C LEU A 18 11.87 16.15 -20.85
N PHE A 19 13.18 16.03 -20.93
CA PHE A 19 13.98 16.82 -21.87
C PHE A 19 13.54 16.55 -23.31
N ILE A 20 13.44 15.29 -23.72
CA ILE A 20 13.05 14.87 -25.09
C ILE A 20 11.63 15.33 -25.44
N SER A 21 10.66 15.17 -24.52
CA SER A 21 9.28 15.60 -24.72
C SER A 21 9.13 17.12 -24.82
N PHE A 22 10.01 17.90 -24.18
CA PHE A 22 10.00 19.36 -24.25
C PHE A 22 10.95 19.94 -25.31
N SER A 23 11.94 19.18 -25.78
CA SER A 23 12.91 19.58 -26.81
C SER A 23 12.47 19.22 -28.24
N GLY A 24 11.53 18.28 -28.41
CA GLY A 24 10.90 17.96 -29.69
C GLY A 24 9.63 18.78 -29.92
N GLY A 25 9.76 19.97 -30.48
CA GLY A 25 8.62 20.86 -30.77
C GLY A 25 7.65 20.29 -31.82
N PRO A 26 6.32 20.44 -31.66
CA PRO A 26 5.38 20.14 -32.71
C PRO A 26 5.38 21.28 -33.73
N SER A 27 6.19 21.15 -34.79
CA SER A 27 5.76 21.68 -36.08
C SER A 27 4.54 20.84 -36.50
N VAL A 28 3.45 21.50 -36.87
CA VAL A 28 2.25 20.91 -37.53
C VAL A 28 1.16 20.25 -36.67
N ALA A 29 0.67 20.88 -35.58
CA ALA A 29 -0.69 20.59 -35.09
C ALA A 29 -1.38 21.68 -34.22
N GLY A 30 -0.78 22.86 -34.03
CA GLY A 30 -1.19 23.77 -32.94
C GLY A 30 -1.52 25.20 -33.35
N GLU A 31 -1.83 25.46 -34.62
CA GLU A 31 -2.13 26.82 -35.09
C GLU A 31 -3.48 27.36 -34.58
N ALA A 32 -4.35 26.51 -34.02
CA ALA A 32 -5.64 26.96 -33.48
C ALA A 32 -5.60 27.53 -32.05
N PHE A 33 -4.54 27.30 -31.26
CA PHE A 33 -4.42 27.81 -29.87
C PHE A 33 -3.39 28.95 -29.74
N LEU A 34 -3.27 29.79 -30.77
CA LEU A 34 -2.59 31.09 -30.70
C LEU A 34 -3.59 32.17 -30.23
N MET A 35 -3.74 32.34 -28.91
CA MET A 35 -3.87 33.70 -28.35
C MET A 35 -2.61 34.04 -27.56
N GLY A 36 -1.98 35.14 -27.98
CA GLY A 36 -0.64 35.57 -27.61
C GLY A 36 -0.43 35.91 -26.13
N GLY A 37 0.83 35.88 -25.70
CA GLY A 37 1.27 36.31 -24.38
C GLY A 37 1.30 35.24 -23.29
N ARG A 38 0.38 34.27 -23.30
CA ARG A 38 0.21 33.29 -22.20
C ARG A 38 1.07 32.01 -22.31
N ARG A 39 1.86 31.83 -23.37
CA ARG A 39 2.60 30.57 -23.63
C ARG A 39 3.80 30.35 -22.71
N ARG A 40 4.51 31.40 -22.30
CA ARG A 40 5.64 31.29 -21.34
C ARG A 40 5.14 31.03 -19.92
N GLY A 41 4.11 31.77 -19.49
CA GLY A 41 3.49 31.58 -18.18
C GLY A 41 2.88 30.19 -18.01
N PHE A 42 2.24 29.65 -19.05
CA PHE A 42 1.71 28.28 -19.03
C PHE A 42 2.83 27.23 -18.96
N ARG A 43 3.91 27.39 -19.73
CA ARG A 43 5.06 26.48 -19.70
C ARG A 43 5.78 26.48 -18.35
N TYR A 44 6.09 27.65 -17.80
CA TYR A 44 6.71 27.73 -16.46
C TYR A 44 5.74 27.31 -15.35
N GLY A 45 4.45 27.62 -15.49
CA GLY A 45 3.41 27.19 -14.58
C GLY A 45 3.33 25.67 -14.49
N ILE A 46 3.33 24.96 -15.62
CA ILE A 46 3.27 23.49 -15.63
C ILE A 46 4.55 22.86 -15.09
N LEU A 47 5.71 23.45 -15.38
CA LEU A 47 7.02 22.98 -14.90
C LEU A 47 7.22 23.20 -13.39
N LEU A 48 6.56 24.18 -12.79
CA LEU A 48 6.58 24.40 -11.34
C LEU A 48 5.47 23.63 -10.62
N LEU A 49 4.29 23.54 -11.23
CA LEU A 49 3.13 22.85 -10.65
C LEU A 49 3.37 21.35 -10.50
N TYR A 50 3.95 20.68 -11.50
CA TYR A 50 4.18 19.23 -11.46
C TYR A 50 5.11 18.77 -10.32
N PRO A 51 6.32 19.33 -10.15
CA PRO A 51 7.18 18.97 -9.02
C PRO A 51 6.60 19.45 -7.68
N LEU A 52 5.92 20.61 -7.65
CA LEU A 52 5.23 21.07 -6.44
C LEU A 52 4.16 20.07 -6.01
N LEU A 53 3.25 19.68 -6.92
CA LEU A 53 2.22 18.68 -6.64
C LEU A 53 2.83 17.31 -6.31
N GLY A 54 3.87 16.91 -7.05
CA GLY A 54 4.60 15.66 -6.87
C GLY A 54 5.36 15.56 -5.55
N VAL A 55 5.66 16.67 -4.87
CA VAL A 55 6.28 16.68 -3.53
C VAL A 55 5.26 16.98 -2.45
N VAL A 56 4.41 17.99 -2.65
CA VAL A 56 3.43 18.45 -1.66
C VAL A 56 2.36 17.38 -1.40
N VAL A 57 1.80 16.75 -2.43
CA VAL A 57 0.75 15.73 -2.22
C VAL A 57 1.31 14.52 -1.46
N PRO A 58 2.45 13.92 -1.85
CA PRO A 58 3.05 12.84 -1.06
C PRO A 58 3.46 13.28 0.36
N ALA A 59 4.02 14.49 0.53
CA ALA A 59 4.38 15.00 1.86
C ALA A 59 3.16 15.16 2.77
N LEU A 60 2.06 15.70 2.26
CA LEU A 60 0.80 15.82 3.02
C LEU A 60 0.23 14.45 3.40
N ILE A 61 0.29 13.47 2.49
CA ILE A 61 -0.13 12.10 2.80
C ILE A 61 0.74 11.53 3.93
N LEU A 62 2.06 11.66 3.85
CA LEU A 62 2.98 11.17 4.88
C LEU A 62 2.77 11.86 6.24
N MET A 63 2.53 13.17 6.24
CA MET A 63 2.30 13.94 7.48
C MET A 63 0.97 13.59 8.16
N ASN A 64 -0.07 13.27 7.38
CA ASN A 64 -1.39 12.91 7.91
C ASN A 64 -1.56 11.40 8.11
N SER A 65 -0.55 10.60 7.81
CA SER A 65 -0.62 9.15 7.98
C SER A 65 0.27 8.70 9.14
N SER A 66 -0.35 8.54 10.31
CA SER A 66 0.19 7.68 11.36
C SER A 66 0.10 6.22 10.89
N GLU A 67 1.04 5.82 10.03
CA GLU A 67 1.09 4.54 9.30
C GLU A 67 0.21 4.48 8.05
N ALA A 68 0.69 5.04 6.95
CA ALA A 68 0.26 4.69 5.59
C ALA A 68 0.86 3.32 5.20
N ALA A 69 0.40 2.28 5.86
CA ALA A 69 0.74 0.90 5.56
C ALA A 69 -0.55 0.09 5.46
N GLY A 70 -1.39 0.43 4.46
CA GLY A 70 -2.51 -0.41 3.98
C GLY A 70 -3.71 -0.55 4.91
N GLY A 71 -4.89 -0.17 4.41
CA GLY A 71 -6.21 -0.56 4.94
C GLY A 71 -6.58 0.03 6.30
N ARG A 72 -7.50 1.01 6.25
CA ARG A 72 -8.36 1.40 7.38
C ARG A 72 -9.84 1.16 7.06
N GLY A 73 -10.17 0.43 5.98
CA GLY A 73 -11.56 0.27 5.54
C GLY A 73 -12.47 -0.43 6.55
N SER A 74 -11.90 -1.25 7.44
CA SER A 74 -12.64 -2.02 8.46
C SER A 74 -12.56 -1.40 9.87
N LEU A 75 -11.62 -0.48 10.12
CA LEU A 75 -11.27 0.03 11.46
C LEU A 75 -11.37 1.55 11.60
N GLU A 76 -12.11 2.21 10.70
CA GLU A 76 -12.26 3.66 10.72
C GLU A 76 -12.85 4.10 12.09
N GLY A 77 -12.03 4.78 12.90
CA GLY A 77 -12.40 5.26 14.25
C GLY A 77 -12.01 4.35 15.42
N GLN A 78 -11.36 3.20 15.20
CA GLN A 78 -10.86 2.35 16.29
C GLN A 78 -9.33 2.35 16.34
N GLU A 79 -8.78 2.72 17.49
CA GLU A 79 -7.35 2.57 17.74
C GLU A 79 -7.00 1.09 17.93
N LEU A 80 -5.87 0.70 17.33
CA LEU A 80 -5.26 -0.60 17.55
C LEU A 80 -4.35 -0.51 18.77
N THR A 81 -4.35 -1.56 19.59
CA THR A 81 -3.30 -1.71 20.61
C THR A 81 -1.95 -1.96 19.92
N ALA A 82 -0.85 -1.84 20.68
CA ALA A 82 0.48 -2.13 20.13
C ALA A 82 0.59 -3.58 19.60
N GLU A 83 0.00 -4.54 20.31
CA GLU A 83 -0.10 -5.95 19.91
C GLU A 83 -0.89 -6.12 18.61
N GLU A 84 -2.05 -5.46 18.50
CA GLU A 84 -2.87 -5.53 17.28
C GLU A 84 -2.19 -4.84 16.08
N GLY A 85 -1.44 -3.76 16.31
CA GLY A 85 -0.63 -3.09 15.28
C GLY A 85 0.51 -3.98 14.76
N GLN A 86 1.18 -4.71 15.67
CA GLN A 86 2.16 -5.73 15.29
C GLN A 86 1.48 -6.86 14.51
N GLY A 87 0.33 -7.36 14.98
CA GLY A 87 -0.47 -8.37 14.30
C GLY A 87 -0.87 -7.96 12.89
N LYS A 88 -1.31 -6.71 12.70
CA LYS A 88 -1.59 -6.15 11.37
C LYS A 88 -0.37 -6.21 10.45
N THR A 89 0.79 -5.83 10.96
CA THR A 89 2.05 -5.81 10.19
C THR A 89 2.46 -7.22 9.78
N LEU A 90 2.45 -8.17 10.73
CA LEU A 90 2.78 -9.57 10.48
C LEU A 90 1.81 -10.22 9.48
N PHE A 91 0.51 -9.95 9.61
CA PHE A 91 -0.50 -10.44 8.67
C PHE A 91 -0.20 -9.98 7.23
N ARG A 92 0.14 -8.70 7.05
CA ARG A 92 0.50 -8.17 5.72
C ARG A 92 1.75 -8.83 5.13
N GLN A 93 2.70 -9.22 5.98
CA GLN A 93 3.94 -9.84 5.54
C GLN A 93 3.75 -11.33 5.18
N GLN A 94 2.98 -12.09 5.95
CA GLN A 94 2.94 -13.55 5.83
C GLN A 94 1.62 -14.14 5.33
N CYS A 95 0.51 -13.41 5.43
CA CYS A 95 -0.82 -13.97 5.18
C CYS A 95 -1.52 -13.32 3.98
N ALA A 96 -1.26 -12.03 3.71
CA ALA A 96 -1.99 -11.23 2.72
C ALA A 96 -1.84 -11.67 1.26
N SER A 97 -0.80 -12.44 0.93
CA SER A 97 -0.61 -13.02 -0.41
C SER A 97 -1.57 -14.17 -0.70
N CYS A 98 -1.98 -14.90 0.34
CA CYS A 98 -2.82 -16.08 0.21
C CYS A 98 -4.28 -15.78 0.57
N HIS A 99 -4.53 -14.97 1.60
CA HIS A 99 -5.87 -14.69 2.12
C HIS A 99 -6.43 -13.34 1.69
N ASN A 100 -7.74 -13.27 1.51
CA ASN A 100 -8.47 -12.01 1.42
C ASN A 100 -8.74 -11.48 2.84
N LEU A 101 -8.53 -10.17 3.01
CA LEU A 101 -8.89 -9.43 4.22
C LEU A 101 -8.97 -7.93 3.90
N ASP A 102 -10.19 -7.39 3.92
CA ASP A 102 -10.49 -6.01 3.58
C ASP A 102 -9.82 -5.02 4.53
N ALA A 103 -9.67 -5.40 5.81
CA ALA A 103 -9.06 -4.56 6.84
C ALA A 103 -7.65 -4.08 6.47
N VAL A 104 -6.90 -4.84 5.66
CA VAL A 104 -5.57 -4.45 5.16
C VAL A 104 -5.49 -4.33 3.63
N ASN A 105 -6.62 -4.42 2.93
CA ASN A 105 -6.70 -4.60 1.48
C ASN A 105 -5.88 -5.80 0.98
N ALA A 106 -5.87 -6.91 1.71
CA ALA A 106 -5.32 -8.15 1.22
C ALA A 106 -6.32 -8.78 0.25
N ARG A 107 -5.85 -9.25 -0.91
CA ARG A 107 -6.65 -9.81 -2.00
C ARG A 107 -6.16 -11.19 -2.42
N GLY A 108 -5.68 -11.98 -1.46
CA GLY A 108 -5.25 -13.34 -1.72
C GLY A 108 -6.43 -14.26 -2.08
N VAL A 109 -6.22 -15.15 -3.06
CA VAL A 109 -7.25 -16.06 -3.59
C VAL A 109 -6.98 -17.54 -3.31
N THR A 110 -5.84 -17.84 -2.67
CA THR A 110 -5.40 -19.22 -2.39
C THR A 110 -6.04 -19.75 -1.12
N GLY A 111 -6.10 -18.91 -0.08
CA GLY A 111 -6.77 -19.18 1.18
C GLY A 111 -8.21 -18.69 1.16
N PRO A 112 -9.04 -19.12 2.12
CA PRO A 112 -10.38 -18.58 2.31
C PRO A 112 -10.34 -17.09 2.59
N ASP A 113 -11.44 -16.43 2.24
CA ASP A 113 -11.70 -15.06 2.65
C ASP A 113 -11.92 -14.98 4.15
N LEU A 114 -11.04 -14.26 4.85
CA LEU A 114 -11.11 -14.17 6.30
C LEU A 114 -12.22 -13.24 6.79
N ASP A 115 -12.80 -12.42 5.92
CA ASP A 115 -14.00 -11.65 6.25
C ASP A 115 -15.28 -12.52 6.21
N GLU A 116 -15.24 -13.69 5.55
CA GLU A 116 -16.41 -14.58 5.36
C GLU A 116 -16.40 -15.83 6.25
N ILE A 117 -15.32 -16.11 6.99
CA ILE A 117 -15.23 -17.31 7.86
C ILE A 117 -16.06 -17.21 9.15
N GLY A 118 -16.68 -16.06 9.40
CA GLY A 118 -17.46 -15.76 10.60
C GLY A 118 -16.61 -15.56 11.86
N ALA A 119 -17.27 -15.47 13.02
CA ALA A 119 -16.60 -15.23 14.29
C ALA A 119 -15.64 -16.39 14.68
N VAL A 120 -14.35 -16.06 14.82
CA VAL A 120 -13.30 -17.00 15.24
C VAL A 120 -12.57 -16.45 16.45
N ASN A 121 -12.31 -17.30 17.45
CA ASN A 121 -11.53 -16.90 18.62
C ASN A 121 -10.02 -16.89 18.34
N LYS A 122 -9.25 -16.09 19.09
CA LYS A 122 -7.78 -16.01 19.00
C LYS A 122 -7.12 -17.40 19.01
N ASN A 123 -7.51 -18.26 19.95
CA ASN A 123 -6.90 -19.58 20.12
C ASN A 123 -7.05 -20.48 18.88
N ARG A 124 -8.20 -20.43 18.19
CA ARG A 124 -8.40 -21.19 16.95
C ARG A 124 -7.56 -20.64 15.81
N ILE A 125 -7.34 -19.33 15.76
CA ILE A 125 -6.47 -18.69 14.76
C ILE A 125 -5.02 -19.11 14.99
N VAL A 126 -4.52 -19.03 16.23
CA VAL A 126 -3.17 -19.48 16.59
C VAL A 126 -2.98 -20.97 16.28
N ALA A 127 -3.96 -21.81 16.63
CA ALA A 127 -3.93 -23.23 16.30
C ALA A 127 -3.94 -23.50 14.79
N ALA A 128 -4.66 -22.70 14.00
CA ALA A 128 -4.66 -22.80 12.54
C ALA A 128 -3.30 -22.41 11.95
N ILE A 129 -2.65 -21.36 12.48
CA ILE A 129 -1.30 -20.95 12.06
C ILE A 129 -0.29 -22.07 12.36
N ALA A 130 -0.36 -22.66 13.56
CA ALA A 130 0.54 -23.74 13.95
C ALA A 130 0.31 -25.03 13.13
N ASN A 131 -0.95 -25.40 12.89
CA ASN A 131 -1.30 -26.68 12.28
C ASN A 131 -1.56 -26.64 10.76
N GLY A 132 -1.49 -25.46 10.12
CA GLY A 132 -1.72 -25.31 8.69
C GLY A 132 -3.21 -25.38 8.33
N GLY A 133 -4.01 -24.53 8.98
CA GLY A 133 -5.45 -24.42 8.78
C GLY A 133 -6.21 -25.60 9.40
N THR A 134 -7.05 -26.23 8.60
CA THR A 134 -7.93 -27.35 8.99
C THR A 134 -7.23 -28.73 8.96
N GLY A 135 -5.91 -28.77 8.88
CA GLY A 135 -5.13 -30.01 8.82
C GLY A 135 -5.12 -30.71 7.45
N GLN A 136 -5.71 -30.10 6.42
CA GLN A 136 -5.73 -30.63 5.04
C GLN A 136 -4.45 -30.33 4.25
N ASN A 137 -3.39 -29.85 4.92
CA ASN A 137 -2.10 -29.43 4.34
C ASN A 137 -2.22 -28.41 3.19
N ARG A 138 -3.31 -27.63 3.12
CA ARG A 138 -3.49 -26.56 2.13
C ARG A 138 -2.84 -25.24 2.54
N MET A 139 -2.69 -25.02 3.84
CA MET A 139 -1.99 -23.88 4.42
C MET A 139 -0.66 -24.37 5.02
N PRO A 140 0.47 -23.69 4.78
CA PRO A 140 1.75 -24.01 5.42
C PRO A 140 1.63 -23.97 6.95
N LYS A 141 2.33 -24.88 7.62
CA LYS A 141 2.37 -24.98 9.09
C LYS A 141 3.51 -24.12 9.64
N GLY A 142 3.35 -23.60 10.85
CA GLY A 142 4.43 -22.91 11.57
C GLY A 142 4.87 -21.60 10.91
N LEU A 143 3.92 -20.87 10.30
CA LEU A 143 4.23 -19.57 9.66
C LEU A 143 4.63 -18.50 10.67
N LEU A 144 4.08 -18.56 11.88
CA LEU A 144 4.40 -17.70 13.02
C LEU A 144 4.30 -18.54 14.30
N GLU A 145 5.05 -18.16 15.31
CA GLU A 145 5.11 -18.87 16.61
C GLU A 145 5.04 -17.88 17.78
N GLY A 146 4.65 -18.39 18.95
CA GLY A 146 4.63 -17.61 20.19
C GLY A 146 3.86 -16.29 20.08
N GLU A 147 4.49 -15.21 20.52
CA GLU A 147 3.91 -13.86 20.59
C GLU A 147 3.49 -13.32 19.22
N GLU A 148 4.19 -13.69 18.14
CA GLU A 148 3.84 -13.25 16.78
C GLU A 148 2.51 -13.86 16.31
N ALA A 149 2.31 -15.15 16.60
CA ALA A 149 1.05 -15.83 16.29
C ALA A 149 -0.10 -15.28 17.13
N GLU A 150 0.16 -14.96 18.40
CA GLU A 150 -0.81 -14.32 19.29
C GLU A 150 -1.22 -12.93 18.82
N ALA A 151 -0.25 -12.09 18.42
CA ALA A 151 -0.50 -10.75 17.92
C ALA A 151 -1.37 -10.77 16.65
N VAL A 152 -1.08 -11.66 15.70
CA VAL A 152 -1.92 -11.86 14.51
C VAL A 152 -3.30 -12.38 14.88
N GLY A 153 -3.37 -13.31 15.84
CA GLY A 153 -4.64 -13.84 16.35
C GLY A 153 -5.51 -12.77 17.00
N ALA A 154 -4.94 -11.87 17.79
CA ALA A 154 -5.63 -10.75 18.42
C ALA A 154 -6.15 -9.76 17.37
N TYR A 155 -5.30 -9.40 16.40
CA TYR A 155 -5.69 -8.54 15.29
C TYR A 155 -6.85 -9.14 14.48
N LEU A 156 -6.72 -10.39 14.05
CA LEU A 156 -7.75 -11.09 13.27
C LEU A 156 -9.05 -11.26 14.05
N GLN A 157 -8.99 -11.57 15.35
CA GLN A 157 -10.21 -11.64 16.16
C GLN A 157 -11.00 -10.32 16.13
N LYS A 158 -10.32 -9.17 16.13
CA LYS A 158 -10.95 -7.85 16.07
C LYS A 158 -11.49 -7.49 14.69
N VAL A 159 -10.80 -7.87 13.61
CA VAL A 159 -11.17 -7.44 12.24
C VAL A 159 -12.03 -8.44 11.47
N ALA A 160 -11.78 -9.74 11.64
CA ALA A 160 -12.38 -10.83 10.88
C ALA A 160 -13.67 -11.39 11.52
N SER A 161 -13.93 -11.12 12.81
CA SER A 161 -15.10 -11.65 13.51
C SER A 161 -16.35 -10.79 13.27
N ARG A 162 -16.87 -10.80 12.05
CA ARG A 162 -18.12 -10.10 11.68
C ARG A 162 -19.22 -11.07 11.31
#